data_AF-A0A2K8UE14-F1
#
_entry.id   AF-A0A2K8UE14-F1
#
_cell.length_a   1.000
_cell.length_b   1.000
_cell.length_c   1.000
_cell.angle_alpha   90.00
_cell.angle_beta   90.00
_cell.angle_gamma   90.00
#
_symmetry.space_group_name_H-M   'P 1'
#
loop_
_entity.id
_entity.type
_entity.pdbx_description
1 polymer ?
#
loop_
_entity_poly.entity_id
_entity_poly.type
_entity_poly.pdbx_seq_one_letter_code
_entity_poly.pdbx_strand_id
1 'polypeptide(L)' 'MLKGYEVVYEKGRLKWLDEQPNIESARVIVTVLAEGCVEPGRRAPPASLAGKAEILGDIVAPLVDEADWECLK' A
#
# COMPACT_ATOMS: atom_id res chain seq x y z
N MET A 1 30.87 -12.28 19.99
CA MET A 1 29.76 -11.32 20.08
C MET A 1 29.43 -10.86 18.67
N LEU A 2 28.14 -10.86 18.29
CA LEU A 2 27.70 -10.29 17.02
C LEU A 2 27.64 -8.75 17.16
N LYS A 3 28.13 -8.03 16.16
CA LYS A 3 27.95 -6.56 16.06
C LYS A 3 26.81 -6.29 15.07
N GLY A 4 25.82 -5.52 15.49
CA GLY A 4 24.76 -5.02 14.61
C GLY A 4 25.23 -3.74 13.92
N TYR A 5 24.84 -3.56 12.67
CA TYR A 5 25.06 -2.33 11.91
C TYR A 5 23.76 -1.95 11.24
N GLU A 6 23.38 -0.68 11.34
CA GLU A 6 22.16 -0.17 10.75
C GLU A 6 22.47 0.67 9.51
N VAL A 7 21.59 0.54 8.51
CA VAL A 7 21.72 1.19 7.22
C VAL A 7 20.35 1.66 6.76
N VAL A 8 20.32 2.80 6.07
CA VAL A 8 19.15 3.25 5.31
C VAL A 8 19.34 2.84 3.87
N TYR A 9 18.38 2.09 3.35
CA TYR A 9 18.28 1.79 1.93
C TYR A 9 17.33 2.77 1.26
N GLU A 10 17.88 3.65 0.42
CA GLU A 10 17.11 4.69 -0.27
C GLU A 10 17.45 4.67 -1.76
N LYS A 11 16.45 4.41 -2.61
CA LYS A 11 16.58 4.44 -4.08
C LYS A 11 17.76 3.60 -4.62
N GLY A 12 17.96 2.39 -4.09
CA GLY A 12 19.05 1.52 -4.52
C GLY A 12 20.40 1.78 -3.86
N ARG A 13 20.48 2.75 -2.93
CA ARG A 13 21.73 3.11 -2.24
C ARG A 13 21.62 2.81 -0.77
N LEU A 14 22.65 2.17 -0.22
CA LEU A 14 22.83 1.97 1.21
C LEU A 14 23.62 3.14 1.79
N LYS A 15 23.14 3.69 2.90
CA LYS A 15 23.86 4.67 3.72
C LYS A 15 23.96 4.13 5.14
N TRP A 16 25.16 4.05 5.69
CA TRP A 16 25.35 3.68 7.09
C TRP A 16 24.76 4.76 7.99
N LEU A 17 23.98 4.35 8.98
CA LEU A 17 23.45 5.26 10.00
C LEU A 17 24.54 5.61 11.03
N ASP A 18 25.39 4.62 11.34
CA ASP A 18 26.51 4.73 12.25
C ASP A 18 27.84 4.45 11.53
N GLU A 19 28.89 4.17 12.30
CA GLU A 19 30.22 3.84 11.80
C GLU A 19 30.19 2.60 10.89
N GLN A 20 30.74 2.78 9.68
CA GLN A 20 30.91 1.69 8.73
C GLN A 20 31.86 0.63 9.30
N PRO A 21 31.51 -0.66 9.23
CA PRO A 21 32.41 -1.72 9.69
C PRO A 21 33.69 -1.75 8.85
N ASN A 22 34.84 -1.69 9.53
CA ASN A 22 36.15 -1.91 8.92
C ASN A 22 36.44 -3.41 8.80
N ILE A 23 35.88 -4.04 7.76
CA ILE A 23 36.02 -5.48 7.47
C ILE A 23 36.22 -5.71 5.97
N GLU A 24 37.12 -6.63 5.60
CA GLU A 24 37.33 -7.03 4.21
C GLU A 24 36.39 -8.16 3.76
N SER A 25 36.09 -9.12 4.66
CA SER A 25 35.20 -10.25 4.37
C SER A 25 34.48 -10.75 5.63
N ALA A 26 33.17 -10.99 5.53
CA ALA A 26 32.36 -11.55 6.61
C ALA A 26 31.08 -12.21 6.09
N ARG A 27 30.50 -13.11 6.90
CA ARG A 27 29.12 -13.59 6.72
C ARG A 27 28.15 -12.56 7.29
N VAL A 28 27.17 -12.14 6.50
CA VAL A 28 26.23 -11.07 6.86
C VAL A 28 24.81 -11.63 7.02
N ILE A 29 24.08 -11.14 8.02
CA ILE A 29 22.64 -11.36 8.21
C ILE A 29 21.96 -10.03 7.94
N VAL A 30 20.95 -10.02 7.05
CA VAL A 30 20.22 -8.80 6.66
C VAL A 30 18.82 -8.85 7.22
N THR A 31 18.43 -7.80 7.95
CA THR A 31 17.06 -7.59 8.42
C THR A 31 16.46 -6.42 7.65
N VAL A 32 15.38 -6.66 6.91
CA VAL A 32 14.67 -5.62 6.17
C VAL A 32 13.45 -5.18 6.97
N LEU A 33 13.45 -3.92 7.41
CA LEU A 33 12.28 -3.30 8.00
C LEU A 33 11.39 -2.80 6.86
N ALA A 34 10.36 -3.57 6.53
CA ALA A 34 9.32 -3.09 5.65
C ALA A 34 8.54 -2.00 6.40
N GLU A 35 8.67 -0.74 5.98
CA GLU A 35 7.66 0.25 6.33
C GLU A 35 6.33 -0.29 5.82
N GLY A 36 5.34 -0.40 6.71
CA GLY A 36 4.07 -1.02 6.39
C GLY A 36 3.54 -0.41 5.11
N CYS A 37 3.42 -1.22 4.06
CA CYS A 37 2.56 -0.87 2.95
C CYS A 37 1.17 -0.75 3.57
N VAL A 38 0.75 0.47 3.87
CA VAL A 38 -0.65 0.73 4.14
C VAL A 38 -1.31 0.51 2.79
N GLU A 39 -1.64 -0.74 2.49
CA GLU A 39 -2.56 -0.99 1.39
C GLU A 39 -3.75 -0.08 1.66
N PRO A 40 -4.14 0.79 0.70
CA PRO A 40 -5.25 1.68 0.93
C PRO A 40 -6.45 0.79 1.26
N GLY A 41 -6.82 0.80 2.55
CA GLY A 41 -7.88 -0.06 3.05
C GLY A 41 -9.08 0.12 2.16
N ARG A 42 -9.55 -0.97 1.56
CA ARG A 42 -10.74 -0.93 0.71
C ARG A 42 -11.83 -0.22 1.51
N ARG A 43 -12.38 0.88 0.99
CA ARG A 43 -13.43 1.62 1.69
C ARG A 43 -14.56 0.65 1.99
N ALA A 44 -14.75 0.37 3.27
CA ALA A 44 -15.84 -0.47 3.76
C ALA A 44 -16.89 0.45 4.38
N PRO A 45 -18.18 0.19 4.15
CA PRO A 45 -19.23 0.88 4.88
C PRO A 45 -19.09 0.59 6.39
N PRO A 46 -19.49 1.53 7.25
CA PRO A 46 -19.41 1.34 8.70
C PRO A 46 -20.25 0.14 9.15
N ALA A 47 -19.78 -0.58 10.16
CA ALA A 47 -20.44 -1.77 10.70
C ALA A 47 -21.88 -1.51 11.15
N SER A 48 -22.21 -0.27 11.51
CA SER A 48 -23.57 0.16 11.89
C SER A 48 -24.62 0.00 10.78
N LEU A 49 -24.18 -0.12 9.51
CA LEU A 49 -25.04 -0.31 8.34
C LEU A 49 -25.19 -1.78 7.92
N ALA A 50 -24.48 -2.71 8.57
CA ALA A 50 -24.59 -4.13 8.26
C ALA A 50 -26.04 -4.61 8.41
N GLY A 51 -26.62 -5.15 7.33
CA GLY A 51 -28.00 -5.64 7.29
C GLY A 51 -29.09 -4.55 7.34
N LYS A 52 -28.71 -3.27 7.34
CA LYS A 52 -29.65 -2.13 7.32
C LYS A 52 -29.66 -1.37 5.99
N ALA A 53 -28.60 -1.51 5.21
CA ALA A 53 -28.50 -0.91 3.89
C ALA A 53 -29.01 -1.88 2.82
N GLU A 54 -29.77 -1.36 1.86
CA GLU A 54 -30.22 -2.06 0.68
C GLU A 54 -29.74 -1.30 -0.56
N ILE A 55 -29.42 -2.04 -1.62
CA ILE A 55 -29.04 -1.46 -2.91
C ILE A 55 -30.33 -1.10 -3.65
N LEU A 56 -30.60 0.19 -3.81
CA LEU A 56 -31.83 0.70 -4.45
C LEU A 56 -31.78 0.73 -5.98
N GLY A 57 -30.63 0.40 -6.59
CA GLY A 57 -30.46 0.44 -8.04
C GLY A 57 -29.21 -0.27 -8.51
N ASP A 58 -29.16 -0.58 -9.80
CA ASP A 58 -27.96 -1.15 -10.42
C ASP A 58 -26.84 -0.11 -10.43
N ILE A 59 -25.67 -0.47 -9.89
CA ILE A 59 -24.49 0.40 -9.81
C ILE A 59 -23.84 0.54 -11.19
N VAL A 60 -24.13 -0.38 -12.11
CA VAL A 60 -23.52 -0.46 -13.44
C VAL A 60 -24.42 0.14 -14.52
N ALA A 61 -25.74 0.17 -14.29
CA ALA A 61 -26.67 0.75 -15.25
C ALA A 61 -26.45 2.28 -15.38
N PRO A 62 -26.48 2.82 -16.61
CA PRO A 62 -26.42 4.26 -16.79
C PRO A 62 -27.64 4.92 -16.12
N LEU A 63 -27.40 6.07 -15.48
CA LEU A 63 -28.45 6.86 -14.83
C LEU A 63 -29.52 7.37 -15.82
N VAL A 64 -29.17 7.39 -17.11
CA VAL A 64 -29.96 7.96 -18.20
C VAL A 64 -30.29 6.83 -19.18
N ASP A 65 -31.54 6.78 -19.66
CA ASP A 65 -32.00 5.76 -20.59
C ASP A 65 -31.40 5.95 -21.99
N GLU A 66 -31.31 4.87 -22.78
CA GLU A 66 -30.66 4.86 -24.10
C GLU A 66 -31.26 5.89 -25.08
N ALA A 67 -32.54 6.23 -24.94
CA ALA A 67 -33.21 7.20 -25.80
C ALA A 67 -32.73 8.63 -25.53
N ASP A 68 -32.46 8.95 -24.27
CA ASP A 68 -31.91 10.23 -23.84
C ASP A 68 -30.41 10.40 -24.21
N TRP A 69 -29.70 9.31 -24.55
CA TRP A 69 -28.32 9.39 -25.08
C TRP A 69 -28.25 9.88 -26.54
N GLU A 70 -29.35 9.83 -27.30
CA GLU A 70 -29.41 10.31 -28.69
C GLU A 70 -29.36 11.84 -28.82
N CYS A 71 -29.48 12.59 -27.71
CA CYS A 71 -29.31 14.05 -27.70
C CYS A 71 -27.84 14.52 -27.87
N LEU A 72 -26.88 13.59 -27.89
CA LEU A 72 -25.44 13.86 -28.05
C LEU A 72 -24.88 13.48 -29.44
N LYS A 73 -25.73 13.05 -30.38
CA LYS A 73 -25.38 12.89 -31.80
C LYS A 73 -25.73 14.14 -32.61
#